data_AF-A0A3D0RUZ1-F1
#
_entry.id   AF-A0A3D0RUZ1-F1
#
_cell.length_a   1.000
_cell.length_b   1.000
_cell.length_c   1.000
_cell.angle_alpha   90.00
_cell.angle_beta   90.00
_cell.angle_gamma   90.00
#
_symmetry.space_group_name_H-M   'P 1'
#
loop_
_entity.id
_entity.type
_entity.pdbx_description
1 polymer ?
#
loop_
_entity_poly.entity_id
_entity_poly.type
_entity_poly.pdbx_seq_one_letter_code
_entity_poly.pdbx_strand_id
1 'polypeptide(L)' 'MQIEIATQADDELYEAFQRLIPQLTKNNPPPTLDLLHALLADTSSTLLIARDELNKIVGALTLIVYKVTTGIRSI' A
#
# COMPACT_ATOMS: atom_id res chain seq x y z
N MET A 1 -5.51 -7.12 15.99
CA MET A 1 -5.33 -6.22 14.84
C MET A 1 -3.87 -5.81 14.81
N GLN A 2 -3.18 -6.03 13.69
CA GLN A 2 -1.73 -5.85 13.55
C GLN A 2 -1.39 -5.04 12.29
N ILE A 3 -0.32 -4.27 12.34
CA ILE A 3 0.24 -3.55 11.18
C ILE A 3 1.57 -4.20 10.81
N GLU A 4 1.79 -4.43 9.51
CA GLU A 4 3.05 -4.95 8.98
C GLU A 4 3.40 -4.30 7.64
N ILE A 5 4.66 -4.46 7.23
CA ILE A 5 5.15 -3.99 5.92
C ILE A 5 4.83 -5.08 4.89
N ALA A 6 4.11 -4.71 3.83
CA ALA A 6 3.91 -5.59 2.69
C ALA A 6 5.24 -5.76 1.95
N THR A 7 5.65 -7.01 1.75
CA THR A 7 6.92 -7.36 1.08
C THR A 7 6.72 -8.05 -0.26
N GLN A 8 5.51 -8.52 -0.55
CA GLN A 8 5.14 -9.18 -1.79
C GLN A 8 3.77 -8.68 -2.24
N ALA A 9 3.60 -8.58 -3.56
CA ALA A 9 2.33 -8.25 -4.18
C ALA A 9 1.75 -9.52 -4.80
N ASP A 10 0.98 -10.22 -3.99
CA ASP A 10 0.28 -11.44 -4.34
C ASP A 10 -1.21 -11.18 -4.62
N ASP A 11 -1.95 -12.25 -4.89
CA ASP A 11 -3.39 -12.19 -5.13
C ASP A 11 -4.15 -11.65 -3.91
N GLU A 12 -3.67 -11.91 -2.68
CA GLU A 12 -4.29 -11.37 -1.46
C GLU A 12 -4.20 -9.84 -1.41
N LEU A 13 -3.01 -9.29 -1.67
CA LEU A 13 -2.80 -7.84 -1.73
C LEU A 13 -3.61 -7.22 -2.85
N TYR A 14 -3.64 -7.85 -4.02
CA TYR A 14 -4.42 -7.37 -5.16
C TYR A 14 -5.92 -7.31 -4.84
N GLU A 15 -6.51 -8.40 -4.34
CA GLU A 15 -7.93 -8.47 -3.94
C GLU A 15 -8.25 -7.47 -2.81
N ALA A 16 -7.33 -7.28 -1.86
CA ALA A 16 -7.48 -6.26 -0.83
C ALA A 16 -7.59 -4.85 -1.44
N PHE A 17 -6.72 -4.50 -2.40
CA PHE A 17 -6.76 -3.19 -3.07
C PHE A 17 -8.00 -3.02 -3.96
N GLN A 18 -8.49 -4.07 -4.62
CA GLN A 18 -9.76 -4.04 -5.35
C GLN A 18 -10.93 -3.63 -4.43
N ARG A 19 -10.90 -4.06 -3.16
CA ARG A 19 -11.93 -3.72 -2.16
C ARG A 19 -11.68 -2.41 -1.43
N LEU A 20 -10.42 -2.03 -1.17
CA LEU A 20 -10.08 -0.84 -0.38
C LEU A 20 -10.18 0.46 -1.19
N ILE A 21 -9.72 0.46 -2.45
CA ILE A 21 -9.68 1.69 -3.26
C ILE A 21 -11.06 2.31 -3.49
N PRO A 22 -12.13 1.55 -3.78
CA PRO A 22 -13.48 2.12 -3.93
C PRO A 22 -14.01 2.82 -2.68
N GLN A 23 -13.47 2.51 -1.49
CA GLN A 23 -13.82 3.18 -0.22
C GLN A 23 -13.11 4.53 -0.08
N LEU A 24 -11.95 4.69 -0.72
CA LEU A 24 -11.16 5.92 -0.70
C LEU A 24 -11.61 6.89 -1.79
N THR A 25 -11.88 6.40 -2.99
CA THR A 25 -12.25 7.23 -4.14
C THR A 25 -13.10 6.48 -5.14
N LYS A 26 -13.98 7.21 -5.83
CA LYS A 26 -14.77 6.68 -6.97
C LYS A 26 -14.19 7.08 -8.32
N ASN A 27 -13.17 7.93 -8.34
CA ASN A 27 -12.66 8.54 -9.57
C ASN A 27 -11.46 7.78 -10.16
N ASN A 28 -10.80 6.95 -9.36
CA ASN A 28 -9.63 6.20 -9.78
C ASN A 28 -9.90 4.70 -9.64
N PRO A 29 -9.61 3.89 -10.68
CA PRO A 29 -9.72 2.44 -10.57
C PRO A 29 -8.70 1.91 -9.55
N PRO A 30 -8.97 0.74 -8.94
CA PRO A 30 -7.97 0.04 -8.15
C PRO A 30 -6.69 -0.26 -8.96
N PRO A 31 -5.52 -0.34 -8.31
CA PRO A 31 -4.26 -0.61 -8.98
C PRO A 31 -4.23 -2.01 -9.60
N THR A 32 -3.46 -2.16 -10.68
CA THR A 32 -3.12 -3.47 -11.23
C THR A 32 -2.06 -4.16 -10.38
N LEU A 33 -1.91 -5.47 -10.56
CA LEU A 33 -0.88 -6.25 -9.87
C LEU A 33 0.54 -5.77 -10.24
N ASP A 34 0.80 -5.46 -11.52
CA ASP A 34 2.06 -4.84 -11.95
C ASP A 34 2.36 -3.51 -11.25
N LEU A 35 1.34 -2.69 -11.01
CA LEU A 35 1.52 -1.42 -10.31
C LEU A 35 1.85 -1.63 -8.83
N LEU A 36 1.24 -2.65 -8.20
CA LEU A 36 1.60 -3.04 -6.83
C LEU A 36 3.04 -3.57 -6.75
N HIS A 37 3.46 -4.35 -7.75
CA HIS A 37 4.85 -4.81 -7.85
C HIS A 37 5.82 -3.64 -7.97
N ALA A 38 5.52 -2.67 -8.84
CA ALA A 38 6.33 -1.46 -8.99
C ALA A 38 6.38 -0.63 -7.71
N LEU A 39 5.25 -0.52 -6.99
CA LEU A 39 5.18 0.19 -5.71
C LEU A 39 6.08 -0.44 -4.65
N LEU A 40 6.05 -1.78 -4.52
CA LEU A 40 6.88 -2.50 -3.54
C LEU A 40 8.37 -2.51 -3.92
N ALA A 41 8.69 -2.39 -5.21
CA ALA A 41 10.07 -2.30 -5.68
C ALA A 41 10.69 -0.90 -5.49
N ASP A 42 9.88 0.15 -5.29
CA ASP A 42 10.39 1.50 -5.05
C ASP A 42 10.96 1.62 -3.62
N THR A 43 12.28 1.76 -3.53
CA THR A 43 13.00 1.93 -2.25
C THR A 43 12.60 3.19 -1.46
N SER A 44 11.93 4.15 -2.09
CA SER A 44 11.44 5.37 -1.45
C SER A 44 10.04 5.20 -0.85
N SER A 45 9.36 4.10 -1.21
CA SER A 45 8.02 3.75 -0.78
C SER A 45 8.03 2.63 0.25
N THR A 46 7.12 2.67 1.21
CA THR A 46 6.86 1.58 2.14
C THR A 46 5.35 1.39 2.24
N LEU A 47 4.87 0.24 1.78
CA LEU A 47 3.46 -0.13 1.89
C LEU A 47 3.22 -0.82 3.24
N LEU A 48 2.42 -0.19 4.09
CA LEU A 48 1.93 -0.76 5.34
C LEU A 48 0.54 -1.32 5.14
N ILE A 49 0.29 -2.51 5.68
CA ILE A 49 -1.03 -3.16 5.69
C ILE A 49 -1.50 -3.40 7.13
N ALA A 50 -2.80 -3.24 7.35
CA ALA A 50 -3.45 -3.56 8.61
C ALA A 50 -4.24 -4.84 8.46
N ARG A 51 -4.02 -5.81 9.36
CA ARG A 51 -4.75 -7.08 9.44
C ARG A 51 -5.66 -7.14 10.66
N ASP A 52 -6.86 -7.69 10.47
CA ASP A 52 -7.82 -7.97 11.54
C ASP A 52 -7.53 -9.31 12.25
N GLU A 53 -8.38 -9.71 13.19
CA GLU A 53 -8.27 -10.98 13.94
C GLU A 53 -8.41 -12.23 13.06
N LEU A 54 -8.98 -12.10 11.86
CA LEU A 54 -9.13 -13.18 10.88
C LEU A 54 -7.99 -13.18 9.84
N ASN A 55 -6.93 -12.41 10.12
CA ASN A 55 -5.77 -12.19 9.26
C ASN A 55 -6.10 -11.55 7.90
N LYS A 56 -7.25 -10.86 7.76
CA LYS A 56 -7.62 -10.19 6.51
C LYS A 56 -7.06 -8.79 6.45
N ILE A 57 -6.57 -8.38 5.28
CA ILE A 57 -6.17 -6.99 5.04
C ILE A 57 -7.42 -6.10 5.08
N VAL A 58 -7.47 -5.21 6.07
CA VAL A 58 -8.58 -4.28 6.31
C VAL A 58 -8.20 -2.82 6.08
N GLY A 59 -6.92 -2.53 5.88
CA GLY A 59 -6.44 -1.19 5.55
C GLY A 59 -5.04 -1.22 4.95
N ALA A 60 -4.68 -0.14 4.27
CA ALA A 60 -3.37 0.05 3.68
C ALA A 60 -2.95 1.52 3.79
N LEU A 61 -1.65 1.77 3.94
CA LEU A 61 -1.05 3.09 3.89
C LEU A 61 0.27 3.01 3.12
N THR A 62 0.43 3.87 2.13
CA THR A 62 1.70 4.05 1.42
C THR A 62 2.45 5.21 2.06
N LEU A 63 3.58 4.93 2.72
CA LEU A 63 4.50 5.93 3.24
C LEU A 63 5.59 6.19 2.20
N ILE A 64 5.83 7.45 1.85
CA ILE A 64 6.94 7.81 0.96
C ILE A 64 7.94 8.65 1.75
N VAL A 65 9.22 8.29 1.73
CA VAL A 65 10.31 9.06 2.36
C VAL A 65 11.31 9.50 1.28
N TYR A 66 11.48 10.81 1.11
CA TYR A 66 12.29 11.36 0.02
C TYR A 66 13.14 12.56 0.46
N LYS A 67 14.24 12.80 -0.27
CA LYS A 67 15.18 13.89 0.00
C LYS A 67 14.85 15.12 -0.82
N VAL A 68 14.97 16.29 -0.21
CA VAL A 68 14.88 17.61 -0.83
C VAL A 68 16.08 18.47 -0.40
N THR A 69 16.28 19.61 -1.05
CA THR A 69 17.41 20.52 -0.75
C THR A 69 17.44 21.03 0.69
N THR A 70 16.32 20.95 1.41
CA THR A 70 16.17 21.37 2.81
C THR A 70 16.14 20.20 3.82
N GLY A 71 16.38 18.95 3.40
CA GLY A 71 16.42 17.78 4.29
C GLY A 71 15.58 16.59 3.79
N ILE A 72 15.08 15.78 4.73
CA ILE A 72 14.22 14.60 4.45
C ILE A 72 12.76 14.97 4.71
N ARG A 73 11.87 14.51 3.82
CA ARG A 73 10.41 14.65 3.94
C ARG A 73 9.74 13.29 3.89
N SER A 74 8.54 13.22 4.45
CA SER A 74 7.66 12.07 4.34
C SER A 74 6.22 12.50 4.08
N ILE A 75 5.49 11.70 3.31
CA ILE A 75 4.04 11.85 3.06
C ILE A 75 3.31 10.52 3.26
#